data_AF-A0A4Q0MAH5-F1
#
_entry.id   AF-A0A4Q0MAH5-F1
#
_cell.length_a   1.000
_cell.length_b   1.000
_cell.length_c   1.000
_cell.angle_alpha   90.00
_cell.angle_beta   90.00
_cell.angle_gamma   90.00
#
_symmetry.space_group_name_H-M   'P 1'
#
loop_
_entity.id
_entity.type
_entity.pdbx_description
1 polymer ?
#
loop_
_entity_poly.entity_id
_entity_poly.type
_entity_poly.pdbx_seq_one_letter_code
_entity_poly.pdbx_strand_id
1 'polypeptide(L)'
;MTTSAAAALTIASGQSARPAAPKPRVVESQLDISIRRHEAAVEELEAAQRAYLEIAEAYDKAYPVEMLPATPWSLGAHISSRMTSEKCKDLVKLDFHQLRGCGDLLARMDPEIGESVRVTLVAKEAEALARVDRLFDDRRSREDAFGLTAAEGRHQTAMEAAFAAGDAVFQCPCRTIDEVRRKARYLISSTAITPGLEYEPEDILKAFLA
;
A
#
# COMPACT_ATOMS: atom_id res chain seq x y z
N MET A 1 -25.05 49.76 -73.96
CA MET A 1 -23.93 50.06 -73.05
C MET A 1 -24.41 49.93 -71.62
N THR A 2 -23.79 49.00 -70.86
CA THR A 2 -23.63 48.95 -69.38
C THR A 2 -24.89 49.01 -68.49
N THR A 3 -25.37 47.85 -67.96
CA THR A 3 -25.20 47.30 -66.57
C THR A 3 -26.00 48.08 -65.51
N SER A 4 -26.71 47.53 -64.52
CA SER A 4 -26.50 46.32 -63.71
C SER A 4 -27.74 45.99 -62.84
N ALA A 5 -27.96 44.68 -62.64
CA ALA A 5 -28.54 43.92 -61.53
C ALA A 5 -29.11 44.63 -60.28
N ALA A 6 -30.26 44.15 -59.78
CA ALA A 6 -30.31 43.14 -58.70
C ALA A 6 -31.74 43.02 -58.14
N ALA A 7 -32.30 41.82 -58.24
CA ALA A 7 -33.52 41.40 -57.55
C ALA A 7 -33.21 40.96 -56.11
N ALA A 8 -34.10 41.26 -55.16
CA ALA A 8 -34.27 40.46 -53.95
C ALA A 8 -35.66 40.68 -53.33
N LEU A 9 -36.51 39.68 -53.53
CA LEU A 9 -37.79 39.42 -52.91
C LEU A 9 -37.54 38.76 -51.54
N THR A 10 -38.24 39.15 -50.46
CA THR A 10 -38.60 38.18 -49.41
C THR A 10 -39.92 38.58 -48.73
N ILE A 11 -40.93 37.75 -48.96
CA ILE A 11 -42.22 37.69 -48.26
C ILE A 11 -42.10 36.67 -47.10
N ALA A 12 -42.69 37.04 -45.96
CA ALA A 12 -43.31 36.26 -44.89
C ALA A 12 -42.87 34.80 -44.59
N SER A 13 -42.72 34.48 -43.30
CA SER A 13 -43.75 33.76 -42.51
C SER A 13 -43.19 33.22 -41.20
N GLY A 14 -44.05 33.19 -40.18
CA GLY A 14 -43.72 32.80 -38.82
C GLY A 14 -43.34 31.33 -38.66
N GLN A 15 -42.45 31.09 -37.70
CA GLN A 15 -42.30 29.79 -37.06
C GLN A 15 -42.52 29.94 -35.56
N SER A 16 -43.74 29.57 -35.18
CA SER A 16 -44.14 28.91 -33.94
C SER A 16 -43.02 28.62 -32.93
N ALA A 17 -43.17 29.18 -31.74
CA ALA A 17 -42.46 28.78 -30.53
C ALA A 17 -42.73 27.29 -30.26
N ARG A 18 -41.84 26.42 -30.70
CA ARG A 18 -41.80 25.04 -30.22
C ARG A 18 -41.42 25.05 -28.74
N PRO A 19 -42.12 24.29 -27.87
CA PRO A 19 -41.61 24.05 -26.53
C PRO A 19 -40.24 23.39 -26.67
N ALA A 20 -39.23 23.95 -26.02
CA ALA A 20 -37.90 23.35 -25.97
C ALA A 20 -38.07 21.93 -25.43
N ALA A 21 -37.70 20.93 -26.25
CA ALA A 21 -37.65 19.56 -25.79
C ALA A 21 -36.82 19.53 -24.50
N PRO A 22 -37.28 18.89 -23.41
CA PRO A 22 -36.49 18.78 -22.21
C PRO A 22 -35.15 18.16 -22.61
N LYS A 23 -34.04 18.86 -22.32
CA LYS A 23 -32.70 18.33 -22.56
C LYS A 23 -32.66 16.91 -21.97
N PRO A 24 -32.24 15.89 -22.73
CA PRO A 24 -32.15 14.55 -22.20
C PRO A 24 -31.25 14.61 -20.96
N ARG A 25 -31.78 14.19 -19.80
CA ARG A 25 -30.95 13.91 -18.63
C ARG A 25 -29.92 12.89 -19.09
N VAL A 26 -28.66 13.29 -19.16
CA VAL A 26 -27.56 12.37 -19.40
C VAL A 26 -27.56 11.42 -18.21
N VAL A 27 -28.12 10.23 -18.40
CA VAL A 27 -27.99 9.14 -17.44
C VAL A 27 -26.53 8.74 -17.52
N GLU A 28 -25.81 8.94 -16.43
CA GLU A 28 -24.41 8.62 -16.34
C GLU A 28 -24.19 7.12 -16.57
N SER A 29 -23.19 6.77 -17.37
CA SER A 29 -22.92 5.36 -17.65
C SER A 29 -22.33 4.69 -16.40
N GLN A 30 -22.56 3.38 -16.26
CA GLN A 30 -21.96 2.59 -15.18
C GLN A 30 -20.42 2.69 -15.21
N LEU A 31 -19.83 2.79 -16.40
CA LEU A 31 -18.39 3.00 -16.58
C LEU A 31 -17.92 4.33 -15.99
N ASP A 32 -18.65 5.43 -16.24
CA ASP A 32 -18.27 6.75 -15.72
C ASP A 32 -18.40 6.79 -14.17
N ILE A 33 -19.37 6.06 -13.61
CA ILE A 33 -19.48 5.86 -12.15
C ILE A 33 -18.27 5.08 -11.61
N SER A 34 -17.88 3.98 -12.23
CA SER A 34 -16.73 3.19 -11.81
C SER A 34 -15.42 3.98 -11.92
N ILE A 35 -15.24 4.74 -13.00
CA ILE A 35 -14.06 5.61 -13.20
C ILE A 35 -13.95 6.63 -12.08
N ARG A 36 -15.02 7.38 -11.78
CA ARG A 36 -14.98 8.39 -10.71
C ARG A 36 -14.74 7.79 -9.34
N ARG A 37 -15.25 6.57 -9.08
CA ARG A 37 -14.97 5.85 -7.83
C ARG A 37 -13.51 5.47 -7.70
N HIS A 38 -12.89 5.00 -8.79
CA HIS A 38 -11.46 4.71 -8.78
C HIS A 38 -10.63 5.98 -8.63
N GLU A 39 -10.96 7.07 -9.31
CA GLU A 39 -10.29 8.37 -9.14
C GLU A 39 -10.36 8.87 -7.69
N ALA A 40 -11.55 8.81 -7.07
CA ALA A 40 -11.71 9.19 -5.67
C ALA A 40 -10.93 8.27 -4.71
N ALA A 41 -10.87 6.97 -5.00
CA ALA A 41 -10.09 6.02 -4.19
C ALA A 41 -8.58 6.23 -4.32
N VAL A 42 -8.10 6.60 -5.52
CA VAL A 42 -6.70 6.98 -5.76
C VAL A 42 -6.35 8.27 -5.03
N GLU A 43 -7.21 9.28 -5.06
CA GLU A 43 -7.00 10.53 -4.32
C GLU A 43 -6.89 10.27 -2.80
N GLU A 44 -7.76 9.41 -2.26
CA GLU A 44 -7.68 8.99 -0.86
C GLU A 44 -6.40 8.19 -0.56
N LEU A 45 -5.98 7.29 -1.45
CA LEU A 45 -4.72 6.56 -1.32
C LEU A 45 -3.53 7.52 -1.28
N GLU A 46 -3.44 8.48 -2.19
CA GLU A 46 -2.37 9.47 -2.21
C GLU A 46 -2.35 10.32 -0.92
N ALA A 47 -3.53 10.72 -0.43
CA ALA A 47 -3.65 11.45 0.82
C ALA A 47 -3.19 10.61 2.02
N ALA A 48 -3.62 9.34 2.09
CA ALA A 48 -3.23 8.41 3.14
C ALA A 48 -1.74 8.08 3.10
N GLN A 49 -1.16 7.90 1.91
CA GLN A 49 0.27 7.66 1.71
C GLN A 49 1.09 8.86 2.19
N ARG A 50 0.69 10.09 1.83
CA ARG A 50 1.37 11.30 2.28
C ARG A 50 1.34 11.42 3.80
N ALA A 51 0.17 11.23 4.41
CA ALA A 51 0.03 11.27 5.87
C ALA A 51 0.87 10.18 6.55
N TYR A 52 0.90 8.97 5.99
CA TYR A 52 1.75 7.89 6.49
C TYR A 52 3.24 8.24 6.41
N LEU A 53 3.72 8.73 5.27
CA LEU A 53 5.13 9.09 5.10
C LEU A 53 5.57 10.24 6.01
N GLU A 54 4.73 11.25 6.19
CA GLU A 54 4.99 12.36 7.13
C GLU A 54 5.14 11.86 8.57
N ILE A 55 4.25 10.96 9.00
CA ILE A 55 4.31 10.36 10.35
C ILE A 55 5.52 9.44 10.48
N ALA A 56 5.81 8.63 9.46
CA ALA A 56 6.97 7.73 9.45
C ALA A 56 8.29 8.51 9.53
N GLU A 57 8.44 9.57 8.75
CA GLU A 57 9.62 10.44 8.79
C GLU A 57 9.78 11.11 10.16
N ALA A 58 8.67 11.60 10.74
CA ALA A 58 8.69 12.19 12.07
C ALA A 58 9.04 11.16 13.16
N TYR A 59 8.56 9.92 13.03
CA TYR A 59 8.88 8.81 13.92
C TYR A 59 10.38 8.46 13.85
N ASP A 60 10.91 8.28 12.64
CA ASP A 60 12.33 7.95 12.43
C ASP A 60 13.25 9.06 12.95
N LYS A 61 12.84 10.32 12.85
CA LYS A 61 13.55 11.46 13.42
C LYS A 61 13.51 11.47 14.95
N ALA A 62 12.38 11.09 15.56
CA ALA A 62 12.22 11.02 17.01
C ALA A 62 12.93 9.82 17.63
N TYR A 63 13.03 8.71 16.89
CA TYR A 63 13.62 7.45 17.32
C TYR A 63 14.63 6.94 16.28
N PRO A 64 15.77 7.65 16.09
CA PRO A 64 16.79 7.22 15.15
C PRO A 64 17.28 5.81 15.50
N VAL A 65 17.56 5.02 14.47
CA VAL A 65 17.91 3.58 14.55
C VAL A 65 19.07 3.30 15.52
N GLU A 66 19.92 4.28 15.79
CA GLU A 66 21.02 4.23 16.78
C GLU A 66 20.53 4.12 18.24
N MET A 67 19.24 4.34 18.53
CA MET A 67 18.64 4.19 19.86
C MET A 67 18.03 2.81 20.12
N LEU A 68 18.25 1.81 19.25
CA LEU A 68 17.88 0.44 19.58
C LEU A 68 18.72 0.00 20.78
N PRO A 69 18.11 -0.30 21.94
CA PRO A 69 18.86 -0.65 23.14
C PRO A 69 19.76 -1.83 22.83
N ALA A 70 21.05 -1.62 23.12
CA ALA A 70 22.13 -2.57 22.90
C ALA A 70 21.66 -3.99 23.18
N THR A 71 21.49 -4.77 22.10
CA THR A 71 21.22 -6.19 22.25
C THR A 71 22.36 -6.87 22.99
N PRO A 72 22.09 -8.01 23.65
CA PRO A 72 23.13 -8.77 24.31
C PRO A 72 24.34 -8.94 23.37
N TRP A 73 25.54 -8.81 23.95
CA TRP A 73 26.86 -8.74 23.28
C TRP A 73 27.09 -9.81 22.19
N SER A 74 26.32 -10.91 22.19
CA SER A 74 26.42 -12.01 21.22
C SER A 74 25.82 -11.71 19.84
N LEU A 75 24.87 -10.78 19.71
CA LEU A 75 24.23 -10.46 18.42
C LEU A 75 25.04 -9.49 17.53
N GLY A 76 26.15 -8.95 18.06
CA GLY A 76 26.94 -7.93 17.37
C GLY A 76 26.13 -6.65 17.09
N ALA A 77 26.81 -5.61 16.60
CA ALA A 77 26.20 -4.35 16.19
C ALA A 77 25.36 -4.48 14.89
N HIS A 78 24.72 -5.64 14.64
CA HIS A 78 24.16 -6.01 13.33
C HIS A 78 22.65 -6.26 13.34
N ILE A 79 21.91 -5.72 14.30
CA ILE A 79 20.45 -5.65 14.17
C ILE A 79 20.12 -4.49 13.25
N SER A 80 19.89 -4.81 11.98
CA SER A 80 19.32 -3.84 11.05
C SER A 80 17.88 -3.50 11.46
N SER A 81 17.43 -2.29 11.15
CA SER A 81 16.04 -1.82 11.31
C SER A 81 14.99 -2.70 10.60
N ARG A 82 15.41 -3.67 9.79
CA ARG A 82 14.58 -4.58 9.00
C ARG A 82 14.37 -5.97 9.63
N MET A 83 14.88 -6.23 10.84
CA MET A 83 14.72 -7.55 11.47
C MET A 83 13.37 -7.69 12.19
N THR A 84 12.70 -8.82 11.98
CA THR A 84 11.48 -9.19 12.71
C THR A 84 11.81 -9.77 14.09
N SER A 85 10.84 -9.73 15.02
CA SER A 85 10.98 -10.35 16.34
C SER A 85 11.37 -11.83 16.25
N GLU A 86 10.72 -12.57 15.34
CA GLU A 86 11.01 -13.97 15.07
C GLU A 86 12.46 -14.18 14.64
N LYS A 87 12.96 -13.37 13.70
CA LYS A 87 14.33 -13.49 13.22
C LYS A 87 15.35 -13.15 14.32
N CYS A 88 15.05 -12.19 15.18
CA CYS A 88 15.87 -11.89 16.36
C CYS A 88 15.87 -13.06 17.35
N LYS A 89 14.72 -13.69 17.61
CA LYS A 89 14.62 -14.88 18.47
C LYS A 89 15.38 -16.08 17.91
N ASP A 90 15.35 -16.28 16.60
CA ASP A 90 16.06 -17.37 15.95
C ASP A 90 17.58 -17.21 16.06
N LEU A 91 18.09 -15.97 15.92
CA LEU A 91 19.50 -15.70 16.17
C LEU A 91 19.89 -15.94 17.63
N VAL A 92 19.06 -15.52 18.59
CA VAL A 92 19.29 -15.83 20.02
C VAL A 92 19.37 -17.34 20.23
N LYS A 93 18.41 -18.11 19.71
CA LYS A 93 18.43 -19.58 19.83
C LYS A 93 19.66 -20.19 19.18
N LEU A 94 20.11 -19.67 18.04
CA LEU A 94 21.31 -20.13 17.35
C LEU A 94 22.57 -19.93 18.21
N ASP A 95 22.73 -18.74 18.80
CA ASP A 95 23.84 -18.44 19.72
C ASP A 95 23.84 -19.39 20.92
N PHE A 96 22.69 -19.57 21.56
CA PHE A 96 22.58 -20.45 22.71
C PHE A 96 22.76 -21.93 22.36
N HIS A 97 22.36 -22.35 21.15
CA HIS A 97 22.67 -23.69 20.65
C HIS A 97 24.18 -23.91 20.53
N GLN A 98 24.94 -22.94 20.01
CA GLN A 98 26.40 -23.02 19.96
C GLN A 98 27.03 -23.08 21.35
N LEU A 99 26.55 -22.25 22.29
CA LEU A 99 27.03 -22.24 23.68
C LEU A 99 26.76 -23.55 24.42
N ARG A 100 25.61 -24.21 24.17
CA ARG A 100 25.35 -25.54 24.74
C ARG A 100 26.38 -26.57 24.27
N GLY A 101 26.82 -26.50 23.01
CA GLY A 101 27.92 -27.34 22.51
C GLY A 101 29.23 -27.15 23.29
N CYS A 102 29.54 -25.92 23.72
CA CYS A 102 30.66 -25.67 24.63
C CYS A 102 30.41 -26.24 26.04
N GLY A 103 29.18 -26.17 26.54
CA GLY A 103 28.77 -26.78 27.81
C GLY A 103 28.96 -28.30 27.82
N ASP A 104 28.63 -28.98 26.72
CA ASP A 104 28.84 -30.43 26.57
C ASP A 104 30.32 -30.82 26.61
N LEU A 105 31.20 -29.97 26.06
CA LEU A 105 32.65 -30.17 26.15
C LEU A 105 33.14 -30.03 27.60
N LEU A 106 32.65 -29.02 28.33
CA LEU A 106 32.98 -28.83 29.74
C LEU A 106 32.47 -30.00 30.60
N ALA A 107 31.28 -30.52 30.33
CA ALA A 107 30.70 -31.67 31.05
C ALA A 107 31.57 -32.95 30.94
N ARG A 108 32.32 -33.12 29.85
CA ARG A 108 33.27 -34.24 29.68
C ARG A 108 34.51 -34.10 30.56
N MET A 109 34.88 -32.87 30.90
CA MET A 109 36.04 -32.56 31.75
C MET A 109 35.65 -32.56 33.23
N ASP A 110 34.51 -31.96 33.53
CA ASP A 110 33.94 -31.84 34.87
C ASP A 110 32.40 -31.84 34.77
N PRO A 111 31.73 -32.94 35.18
CA PRO A 111 30.28 -33.05 35.08
C PRO A 111 29.51 -32.02 35.90
N GLU A 112 30.04 -31.59 37.06
CA GLU A 112 29.37 -30.62 37.92
C GLU A 112 29.42 -29.22 37.30
N ILE A 113 30.56 -28.85 36.72
CA ILE A 113 30.70 -27.61 35.94
C ILE A 113 29.79 -27.65 34.70
N GLY A 114 29.76 -28.76 33.98
CA GLY A 114 28.91 -28.94 32.80
C GLY A 114 27.43 -28.73 33.11
N GLU A 115 26.93 -29.34 34.19
CA GLU A 115 25.53 -29.17 34.62
C GLU A 115 25.24 -27.72 35.06
N SER A 116 26.14 -27.10 35.80
CA SER A 116 26.02 -25.69 36.21
C SER A 116 25.94 -24.75 34.99
N VAL A 117 26.78 -24.98 33.97
CA VAL A 117 26.76 -24.23 32.71
C VAL A 117 25.44 -24.46 31.97
N ARG A 118 24.97 -25.71 31.88
CA ARG A 118 23.71 -26.05 31.19
C ARG A 118 22.51 -25.32 31.81
N VAL A 119 22.37 -25.37 33.14
CA VAL A 119 21.30 -24.66 33.87
C VAL A 119 21.40 -23.15 33.64
N THR A 120 22.61 -22.60 33.70
CA THR A 120 22.86 -21.17 33.47
C THR A 120 22.48 -20.74 32.05
N LEU A 121 22.85 -21.53 31.03
CA LEU A 121 22.54 -21.22 29.64
C LEU A 121 21.05 -21.24 29.35
N VAL A 122 20.29 -22.17 29.92
CA VAL A 122 18.82 -22.20 29.79
C VAL A 122 18.19 -20.93 30.39
N ALA A 123 18.62 -20.54 31.60
CA ALA A 123 18.13 -19.32 32.23
C ALA A 123 18.47 -18.06 31.42
N LYS A 124 19.69 -18.01 30.86
CA LYS A 124 20.16 -16.86 30.06
C LYS A 124 19.50 -16.77 28.70
N GLU A 125 19.19 -17.90 28.06
CA GLU A 125 18.42 -17.92 26.82
C GLU A 125 17.00 -17.39 27.04
N ALA A 126 16.33 -17.85 28.11
CA ALA A 126 15.00 -17.37 28.48
C ALA A 126 15.01 -15.85 28.75
N GLU A 127 16.02 -15.35 29.47
CA GLU A 127 16.22 -13.92 29.72
C GLU A 127 16.40 -13.13 28.41
N ALA A 128 17.19 -13.66 27.47
CA ALA A 128 17.45 -13.03 26.18
C ALA A 128 16.20 -12.99 25.30
N LEU A 129 15.45 -14.08 25.22
CA LEU A 129 14.18 -14.14 24.49
C LEU A 129 13.15 -13.16 25.07
N ALA A 130 13.00 -13.12 26.40
CA ALA A 130 12.11 -12.16 27.08
C ALA A 130 12.57 -10.71 26.91
N ARG A 131 13.86 -10.47 26.65
CA ARG A 131 14.36 -9.14 26.27
C ARG A 131 13.93 -8.78 24.86
N VAL A 132 14.08 -9.69 23.89
CA VAL A 132 13.60 -9.47 22.51
C VAL A 132 12.12 -9.13 22.50
N ASP A 133 11.29 -9.86 23.24
CA ASP A 133 9.84 -9.57 23.34
C ASP A 133 9.57 -8.15 23.81
N ARG A 134 10.15 -7.77 24.96
CA ARG A 134 10.00 -6.41 25.50
C ARG A 134 10.43 -5.32 24.53
N LEU A 135 11.50 -5.54 23.77
CA LEU A 135 11.98 -4.56 22.79
C LEU A 135 10.97 -4.30 21.67
N PHE A 136 10.34 -5.35 21.17
CA PHE A 136 9.32 -5.22 20.13
C PHE A 136 8.00 -4.70 20.69
N ASP A 137 7.64 -5.05 21.93
CA ASP A 137 6.46 -4.49 22.62
C ASP A 137 6.63 -2.98 22.88
N ASP A 138 7.80 -2.56 23.36
CA ASP A 138 8.14 -1.14 23.58
C ASP A 138 8.17 -0.37 22.26
N ARG A 139 8.66 -0.99 21.18
CA ARG A 139 8.64 -0.40 19.84
C ARG A 139 7.20 -0.23 19.36
N ARG A 140 6.37 -1.27 19.42
CA ARG A 140 4.96 -1.22 19.01
C ARG A 140 4.20 -0.16 19.79
N SER A 141 4.41 -0.11 21.11
CA SER A 141 3.78 0.90 21.97
C SER A 141 4.16 2.33 21.57
N ARG A 142 5.40 2.55 21.13
CA ARG A 142 5.86 3.84 20.60
C ARG A 142 5.25 4.15 19.25
N GLU A 143 5.22 3.19 18.32
CA GLU A 143 4.60 3.33 17.00
C GLU A 143 3.10 3.66 17.13
N ASP A 144 2.39 2.97 18.02
CA ASP A 144 0.99 3.21 18.34
C ASP A 144 0.77 4.61 18.94
N ALA A 145 1.59 5.00 19.92
CA ALA A 145 1.51 6.32 20.54
C ALA A 145 1.82 7.47 19.58
N PHE A 146 2.69 7.22 18.59
CA PHE A 146 3.04 8.17 17.54
C PHE A 146 2.00 8.21 16.41
N GLY A 147 1.06 7.25 16.38
CA GLY A 147 0.02 7.12 15.37
C GLY A 147 0.47 6.43 14.09
N LEU A 148 1.67 5.81 14.07
CA LEU A 148 2.24 5.16 12.89
C LEU A 148 1.40 3.96 12.45
N THR A 149 1.04 3.07 13.37
CA THR A 149 0.19 1.90 13.10
C THR A 149 -1.17 2.29 12.52
N ALA A 150 -1.78 3.36 13.04
CA ALA A 150 -3.07 3.85 12.56
C ALA A 150 -2.96 4.53 11.17
N ALA A 151 -1.82 5.15 10.86
CA ALA A 151 -1.56 5.73 9.56
C ALA A 151 -1.28 4.64 8.51
N GLU A 152 -0.48 3.63 8.86
CA GLU A 152 -0.22 2.45 8.04
C GLU A 152 -1.51 1.70 7.71
N GLY A 153 -2.37 1.45 8.72
CA GLY A 153 -3.66 0.80 8.51
C GLY A 153 -4.60 1.58 7.58
N ARG A 154 -4.61 2.92 7.67
CA ARG A 154 -5.37 3.78 6.76
C ARG A 154 -4.83 3.71 5.33
N HIS A 155 -3.51 3.79 5.17
CA HIS A 155 -2.86 3.63 3.88
C HIS A 155 -3.18 2.28 3.24
N GLN A 156 -3.08 1.19 4.00
CA GLN A 156 -3.42 -0.16 3.54
C GLN A 156 -4.90 -0.26 3.10
N THR A 157 -5.81 0.29 3.90
CA THR A 157 -7.25 0.30 3.57
C THR A 157 -7.54 1.10 2.30
N ALA A 158 -6.92 2.28 2.15
CA ALA A 158 -7.07 3.10 0.95
C ALA A 158 -6.49 2.42 -0.29
N MET A 159 -5.37 1.71 -0.13
CA MET A 159 -4.76 0.92 -1.19
C MET A 159 -5.72 -0.19 -1.66
N GLU A 160 -6.24 -1.00 -0.73
CA GLU A 160 -7.23 -2.05 -1.04
C GLU A 160 -8.49 -1.49 -1.73
N ALA A 161 -8.97 -0.32 -1.30
CA ALA A 161 -10.10 0.35 -1.92
C ALA A 161 -9.80 0.82 -3.36
N ALA A 162 -8.60 1.36 -3.61
CA ALA A 162 -8.16 1.75 -4.94
C ALA A 162 -8.06 0.53 -5.87
N PHE A 163 -7.43 -0.56 -5.42
CA PHE A 163 -7.38 -1.82 -6.18
C PHE A 163 -8.78 -2.34 -6.53
N ALA A 164 -9.68 -2.45 -5.56
CA ALA A 164 -11.04 -2.93 -5.79
C ALA A 164 -11.84 -2.03 -6.74
N ALA A 165 -11.64 -0.71 -6.69
CA ALA A 165 -12.28 0.23 -7.60
C ALA A 165 -11.68 0.14 -9.02
N GLY A 166 -10.37 -0.08 -9.14
CA GLY A 166 -9.67 -0.33 -10.40
C GLY A 166 -10.18 -1.60 -11.08
N ASP A 167 -10.31 -2.69 -10.33
CA ASP A 167 -10.91 -3.95 -10.80
C ASP A 167 -12.35 -3.74 -11.28
N ALA A 168 -13.13 -2.92 -10.59
CA ALA A 168 -14.49 -2.59 -11.01
C ALA A 168 -14.54 -1.81 -12.35
N VAL A 169 -13.55 -0.96 -12.64
CA VAL A 169 -13.40 -0.33 -13.96
C VAL A 169 -13.04 -1.39 -15.00
N PHE A 170 -12.04 -2.22 -14.68
CA PHE A 170 -11.54 -3.27 -15.56
C PHE A 170 -12.62 -4.29 -15.94
N GLN A 171 -13.48 -4.67 -15.01
CA GLN A 171 -14.57 -5.62 -15.23
C GLN A 171 -15.87 -4.97 -15.73
N CYS A 172 -15.94 -3.64 -15.83
CA CYS A 172 -17.15 -2.96 -16.27
C CYS A 172 -17.46 -3.28 -17.75
N PRO A 173 -18.64 -3.85 -18.05
CA PRO A 173 -19.03 -4.16 -19.43
C PRO A 173 -19.27 -2.86 -20.20
N CYS A 174 -18.74 -2.79 -21.42
CA CYS A 174 -18.97 -1.67 -22.33
C CYS A 174 -20.11 -2.01 -23.29
N ARG A 175 -21.11 -1.14 -23.38
CA ARG A 175 -22.28 -1.26 -24.26
C ARG A 175 -22.10 -0.52 -25.58
N THR A 176 -21.14 0.40 -25.64
CA THR A 176 -20.87 1.22 -26.84
C THR A 176 -19.38 1.29 -27.15
N ILE A 177 -19.04 1.53 -28.43
CA ILE A 177 -17.65 1.78 -28.85
C ILE A 177 -17.06 3.00 -28.13
N ASP A 178 -17.87 4.00 -27.80
CA ASP A 178 -17.39 5.17 -27.08
C ASP A 178 -17.04 4.86 -25.62
N GLU A 179 -17.78 3.96 -24.96
CA GLU A 179 -17.41 3.43 -23.64
C GLU A 179 -16.10 2.62 -23.71
N VAL A 180 -15.93 1.79 -24.73
CA VAL A 180 -14.67 1.06 -24.97
C VAL A 180 -13.49 2.04 -25.09
N ARG A 181 -13.65 3.10 -25.88
CA ARG A 181 -12.61 4.14 -26.06
C ARG A 181 -12.31 4.89 -24.76
N ARG A 182 -13.34 5.23 -23.98
CA ARG A 182 -13.17 5.91 -22.67
C ARG A 182 -12.45 5.00 -21.68
N LYS A 183 -12.87 3.74 -21.56
CA LYS A 183 -12.23 2.73 -20.71
C LYS A 183 -10.76 2.52 -21.09
N ALA A 184 -10.46 2.37 -22.39
CA ALA A 184 -9.09 2.23 -22.88
C ALA A 184 -8.22 3.44 -22.56
N ARG A 185 -8.73 4.65 -22.80
CA ARG A 185 -8.00 5.88 -22.45
C ARG A 185 -7.72 5.94 -20.96
N TYR A 186 -8.72 5.62 -20.15
CA TYR A 186 -8.61 5.64 -18.70
C TYR A 186 -7.56 4.64 -18.20
N LEU A 187 -7.67 3.37 -18.59
CA LEU A 187 -6.75 2.31 -18.16
C LEU A 187 -5.30 2.60 -18.57
N ILE A 188 -5.07 3.14 -19.78
CA ILE A 188 -3.73 3.54 -20.23
C ILE A 188 -3.18 4.71 -19.40
N SER A 189 -4.03 5.67 -19.04
CA SER A 189 -3.60 6.79 -18.20
C SER A 189 -3.41 6.40 -16.73
N SER A 190 -4.20 5.47 -16.20
CA SER A 190 -4.21 5.13 -14.78
C SER A 190 -3.14 4.11 -14.38
N THR A 191 -2.74 3.20 -15.27
CA THR A 191 -1.59 2.30 -15.06
C THR A 191 -0.28 3.07 -14.88
N ALA A 192 -0.19 4.28 -15.42
CA ALA A 192 0.95 5.17 -15.21
C ALA A 192 0.89 5.92 -13.86
N ILE A 193 -0.25 5.93 -13.16
CA ILE A 193 -0.51 6.79 -12.00
C ILE A 193 -0.36 6.05 -10.66
N THR A 194 -0.55 4.72 -10.60
CA THR A 194 -0.57 4.02 -9.31
C THR A 194 0.56 2.98 -9.19
N PRO A 195 1.60 3.23 -8.38
CA PRO A 195 2.69 2.28 -8.15
C PRO A 195 2.14 0.96 -7.59
N GLY A 196 2.40 -0.16 -8.26
CA GLY A 196 1.94 -1.50 -7.84
C GLY A 196 0.65 -2.01 -8.50
N LEU A 197 0.00 -1.19 -9.34
CA LEU A 197 -1.14 -1.57 -10.21
C LEU A 197 -0.66 -1.78 -11.66
N GLU A 198 0.41 -2.55 -11.83
CA GLU A 198 0.87 -2.95 -13.15
C GLU A 198 -0.07 -4.04 -13.68
N TYR A 199 -1.08 -3.64 -14.45
CA TYR A 199 -1.84 -4.60 -15.24
C TYR A 199 -0.99 -5.06 -16.42
N GLU A 200 -0.83 -6.38 -16.56
CA GLU A 200 -0.16 -6.94 -17.73
C GLU A 200 -0.93 -6.54 -19.01
N PRO A 201 -0.24 -6.32 -20.14
CA PRO A 201 -0.90 -5.98 -21.41
C PRO A 201 -1.99 -6.99 -21.80
N GLU A 202 -1.81 -8.26 -21.44
CA GLU A 202 -2.78 -9.33 -21.66
C GLU A 202 -4.07 -9.14 -20.86
N ASP A 203 -3.97 -8.62 -19.64
CA ASP A 203 -5.13 -8.32 -18.81
C ASP A 203 -5.88 -7.13 -19.40
N ILE A 204 -5.18 -6.07 -19.81
CA ILE A 204 -5.79 -4.93 -20.49
C ILE A 204 -6.60 -5.40 -21.73
N LEU A 205 -6.09 -6.36 -22.50
CA LEU A 205 -6.81 -6.94 -23.63
C LEU A 205 -8.06 -7.73 -23.20
N LYS A 206 -8.00 -8.53 -22.13
CA LYS A 206 -9.16 -9.26 -21.59
C LYS A 206 -10.28 -8.32 -21.14
N ALA A 207 -9.96 -7.14 -20.63
CA ALA A 207 -10.94 -6.13 -20.20
C ALA A 207 -11.86 -5.61 -21.34
N PHE A 208 -11.50 -5.85 -22.60
CA PHE A 208 -12.29 -5.49 -23.78
C PHE A 208 -13.01 -6.67 -24.44
N LEU A 209 -12.75 -7.90 -23.99
CA LEU A 209 -13.29 -9.14 -24.56
C LEU A 209 -14.41 -9.76 -23.70
N ALA A 210 -14.68 -9.21 -22.51
CA ALA A 210 -15.77 -9.58 -21.61
C ALA A 210 -17.00 -8.67 -21.79
#